data_AF-A0A433A121-F1
#
_entry.id   AF-A0A433A121-F1
#
_cell.length_a   1.000
_cell.length_b   1.000
_cell.length_c   1.000
_cell.angle_alpha   90.00
_cell.angle_beta   90.00
_cell.angle_gamma   90.00
#
_symmetry.space_group_name_H-M   'P 1'
#
loop_
_entity.id
_entity.type
_entity.pdbx_description
1 polymer ?
#
loop_
_entity_poly.entity_id
_entity_poly.type
_entity_poly.pdbx_seq_one_letter_code
_entity_poly.pdbx_strand_id
1 'polypeptide(L)'
;MFKNLVKPSSSSPPLPNVESKIRLPDDISTATTLSRDELTDKIKGLIFATLTNFLAIGTFIHHVHAGAAIGDGLGLATEFMTKQTAFRRYGTGPIKFGKGKGVEFYRDSHRDRWKDSDFTDDTDQQLLILSSLLAHGGELDHRDFALRLKRWTVEGNLDIGKPPYGIGFTVGSVLNHPEYETNPHQAAWDVWCANGCNLAAN
;
A
#
# COMPACT_ATOMS: atom_id res chain seq x y z
N MET A 1 -4.60 46.36 29.98
CA MET A 1 -3.27 46.41 30.64
C MET A 1 -2.89 45.00 31.07
N PHE A 2 -2.37 44.18 30.16
CA PHE A 2 -1.59 42.99 30.46
C PHE A 2 -0.62 42.76 29.30
N LYS A 3 0.61 43.23 29.50
CA LYS A 3 1.78 42.82 28.74
C LYS A 3 2.23 41.49 29.35
N ASN A 4 2.42 40.48 28.51
CA ASN A 4 3.50 39.50 28.64
C ASN A 4 3.59 38.69 27.34
N LEU A 5 4.38 39.24 26.43
CA LEU A 5 4.92 38.59 25.25
C LEU A 5 5.92 37.52 25.73
N VAL A 6 5.54 36.25 25.65
CA VAL A 6 6.50 35.15 25.63
C VAL A 6 6.83 34.89 24.16
N LYS A 7 8.09 35.14 23.77
CA LYS A 7 8.62 34.75 22.46
C LYS A 7 8.52 33.22 22.31
N PRO A 8 8.12 32.67 21.15
CA PRO A 8 8.28 31.25 20.92
C PRO A 8 9.79 30.97 20.78
N SER A 9 10.34 30.18 21.70
CA SER A 9 11.66 29.59 21.56
C SER A 9 11.62 28.59 20.41
N SER A 10 12.33 28.89 19.33
CA SER A 10 12.62 27.98 18.23
C SER A 10 13.56 26.88 18.71
N SER A 11 13.01 25.84 19.30
CA SER A 11 13.69 24.56 19.43
C SER A 11 12.63 23.47 19.30
N SER A 12 12.54 22.91 18.09
CA SER A 12 11.84 21.66 17.85
C SER A 12 12.30 20.65 18.91
N PRO A 13 11.38 19.90 19.56
CA PRO A 13 11.81 18.78 20.38
C PRO A 13 12.66 17.83 19.52
N PRO A 14 13.78 17.30 20.04
CA PRO A 14 14.60 16.36 19.29
C PRO A 14 13.74 15.16 18.89
N LEU A 15 13.87 14.75 17.63
CA LEU A 15 13.23 13.54 17.12
C LEU A 15 13.55 12.38 18.06
N PRO A 16 12.57 11.56 18.46
CA PRO A 16 12.84 10.37 19.25
C PRO A 16 13.83 9.51 18.48
N ASN A 17 14.87 9.05 19.17
CA ASN A 17 15.85 8.13 18.62
C ASN A 17 15.17 6.78 18.38
N VAL A 18 14.52 6.64 17.23
CA VAL A 18 14.02 5.36 16.75
C VAL A 18 15.24 4.62 16.23
N GLU A 19 15.89 3.85 17.09
CA GLU A 19 16.73 2.75 16.63
C GLU A 19 15.84 1.84 15.78
N SER A 20 15.90 2.01 14.47
CA SER A 20 15.25 1.14 13.51
C SER A 20 15.80 -0.26 13.74
N LYS A 21 14.98 -1.17 14.27
CA LYS A 21 15.34 -2.60 14.45
C LYS A 21 15.58 -3.33 13.12
N ILE A 22 15.47 -2.63 11.99
CA ILE A 22 15.84 -3.12 10.68
C ILE A 22 17.27 -2.66 10.43
N ARG A 23 18.24 -3.56 10.65
CA ARG A 23 19.59 -3.37 10.13
C ARG A 23 19.51 -3.48 8.61
N LEU A 24 19.67 -2.35 7.92
CA LEU A 24 20.03 -2.39 6.51
C LEU A 24 21.43 -3.03 6.40
N PRO A 25 21.71 -3.86 5.39
CA PRO A 25 23.04 -4.40 5.19
C PRO A 25 24.06 -3.26 5.09
N ASP A 26 25.22 -3.42 5.73
CA ASP A 26 26.31 -2.42 5.73
C ASP A 26 26.86 -2.15 4.32
N ASP A 27 26.50 -3.00 3.34
CA ASP A 27 26.88 -2.88 1.94
C ASP A 27 25.66 -3.03 1.01
N ILE A 28 25.13 -1.89 0.59
CA ILE A 28 24.02 -1.77 -0.37
C ILE A 28 24.51 -2.03 -1.80
N SER A 29 25.82 -2.20 -2.05
CA SER A 29 26.34 -2.55 -3.38
C SER A 29 25.94 -3.98 -3.80
N THR A 30 25.49 -4.79 -2.85
CA THR A 30 24.88 -6.11 -3.09
C THR A 30 23.36 -6.07 -3.27
N ALA A 31 22.72 -4.91 -3.10
CA ALA A 31 21.32 -4.69 -3.47
C ALA A 31 21.22 -4.56 -4.99
N THR A 32 21.30 -5.73 -5.63
CA THR A 32 21.02 -6.04 -7.04
C THR A 32 21.18 -4.89 -8.06
N THR A 33 22.33 -4.85 -8.72
CA THR A 33 22.55 -4.10 -9.97
C THR A 33 21.84 -4.79 -11.15
N LEU A 34 20.51 -4.91 -11.10
CA LEU A 34 19.75 -5.34 -12.27
C LEU A 34 19.62 -4.16 -13.22
N SER A 35 19.91 -4.39 -14.50
CA SER A 35 19.57 -3.41 -15.52
C SER A 35 18.06 -3.17 -15.55
N ARG A 36 17.64 -2.00 -16.05
CA ARG A 36 16.21 -1.65 -16.21
C ARG A 36 15.44 -2.75 -16.95
N ASP A 37 16.07 -3.35 -17.97
CA ASP A 37 15.47 -4.42 -18.76
C ASP A 37 15.32 -5.70 -17.94
N GLU A 38 16.33 -6.10 -17.15
CA GLU A 38 16.25 -7.28 -16.27
C GLU A 38 15.24 -7.12 -15.13
N LEU A 39 15.13 -5.92 -14.57
CA LEU A 39 14.13 -5.61 -13.55
C LEU A 39 12.71 -5.62 -14.15
N THR A 40 12.56 -5.03 -15.33
CA THR A 40 11.31 -5.02 -16.11
C THR A 40 10.89 -6.43 -16.50
N ASP A 41 11.81 -7.29 -16.94
CA ASP A 41 11.52 -8.68 -17.28
C ASP A 41 11.14 -9.51 -16.04
N LYS A 42 11.81 -9.27 -14.90
CA LYS A 42 11.46 -9.94 -13.63
C LYS A 42 10.07 -9.54 -13.13
N ILE A 43 9.66 -8.28 -13.31
CA ILE A 43 8.32 -7.84 -12.88
C ILE A 43 7.25 -8.11 -13.94
N LYS A 44 7.56 -8.10 -15.24
CA LYS A 44 6.65 -8.64 -16.25
C LYS A 44 6.42 -10.14 -16.05
N GLY A 45 7.47 -10.88 -15.66
CA GLY A 45 7.35 -12.25 -15.15
C GLY A 45 6.51 -12.36 -13.87
N LEU A 46 6.64 -11.39 -12.94
CA LEU A 46 5.86 -11.26 -11.70
C LEU A 46 4.36 -11.06 -11.94
N ILE A 47 3.98 -10.36 -13.03
CA ILE A 47 2.59 -9.98 -13.34
C ILE A 47 1.94 -10.95 -14.35
N PHE A 48 2.70 -11.53 -15.29
CA PHE A 48 2.12 -12.26 -16.44
C PHE A 48 2.61 -13.71 -16.66
N ALA A 49 3.62 -14.23 -15.96
CA ALA A 49 4.15 -15.56 -16.29
C ALA A 49 3.44 -16.71 -15.58
N THR A 50 2.45 -17.32 -16.24
CA THR A 50 2.29 -18.77 -16.18
C THR A 50 3.46 -19.43 -16.91
N LEU A 51 4.21 -20.30 -16.20
CA LEU A 51 5.14 -21.31 -16.73
C LEU A 51 6.37 -20.78 -17.49
N THR A 52 7.51 -20.63 -16.81
CA THR A 52 8.74 -21.43 -17.03
C THR A 52 9.91 -20.88 -16.20
N ASN A 53 10.72 -21.82 -15.69
CA ASN A 53 11.88 -21.65 -14.79
C ASN A 53 12.77 -20.43 -15.05
N PHE A 54 12.83 -19.46 -14.12
CA PHE A 54 14.01 -18.62 -13.90
C PHE A 54 14.08 -18.10 -12.44
N LEU A 55 15.22 -18.40 -11.79
CA LEU A 55 15.77 -17.87 -10.52
C LEU A 55 14.86 -17.84 -9.27
N ALA A 56 15.28 -18.57 -8.23
CA ALA A 56 14.63 -18.70 -6.91
C ALA A 56 14.23 -17.38 -6.20
N ILE A 57 14.84 -16.25 -6.57
CA ILE A 57 14.51 -14.91 -6.04
C ILE A 57 13.23 -14.36 -6.69
N GLY A 58 13.01 -14.60 -7.99
CA GLY A 58 11.79 -14.19 -8.69
C GLY A 58 10.57 -14.95 -8.18
N THR A 59 10.73 -16.23 -7.86
CA THR A 59 9.68 -17.03 -7.21
C THR A 59 9.37 -16.54 -5.81
N PHE A 60 10.35 -16.19 -4.96
CA PHE A 60 10.06 -15.70 -3.61
C PHE A 60 9.26 -14.39 -3.62
N ILE A 61 9.68 -13.42 -4.45
CA ILE A 61 8.99 -12.13 -4.60
C ILE A 61 7.57 -12.34 -5.16
N HIS A 62 7.39 -13.24 -6.11
CA HIS A 62 6.07 -13.63 -6.61
C HIS A 62 5.17 -14.23 -5.52
N HIS A 63 5.69 -15.15 -4.70
CA HIS A 63 4.89 -15.73 -3.61
C HIS A 63 4.55 -14.71 -2.52
N VAL A 64 5.43 -13.76 -2.23
CA VAL A 64 5.15 -12.71 -1.23
C VAL A 64 4.04 -11.78 -1.70
N HIS A 65 4.09 -11.30 -2.95
CA HIS A 65 3.06 -10.39 -3.48
C HIS A 65 1.74 -11.12 -3.75
N ALA A 66 1.79 -12.34 -4.29
CA ALA A 66 0.60 -13.16 -4.45
C ALA A 66 -0.02 -13.50 -3.08
N GLY A 67 0.81 -13.81 -2.08
CA GLY A 67 0.37 -14.04 -0.71
C GLY A 67 -0.26 -12.80 -0.08
N ALA A 68 0.34 -11.62 -0.28
CA ALA A 68 -0.21 -10.34 0.17
C ALA A 68 -1.57 -10.05 -0.49
N ALA A 69 -1.68 -10.21 -1.81
CA ALA A 69 -2.93 -9.98 -2.54
C ALA A 69 -4.03 -10.99 -2.19
N ILE A 70 -3.68 -12.26 -1.98
CA ILE A 70 -4.62 -13.28 -1.47
C ILE A 70 -5.05 -12.93 -0.05
N GLY A 71 -4.11 -12.52 0.81
CA GLY A 71 -4.37 -12.10 2.18
C GLY A 71 -5.31 -10.88 2.24
N ASP A 72 -5.06 -9.88 1.41
CA ASP A 72 -5.89 -8.70 1.21
C ASP A 72 -7.31 -9.08 0.76
N GLY A 73 -7.45 -9.85 -0.34
CA GLY A 73 -8.76 -10.27 -0.84
C GLY A 73 -9.55 -11.17 0.14
N LEU A 74 -8.86 -12.02 0.91
CA LEU A 74 -9.50 -12.77 2.00
C LEU A 74 -9.85 -11.88 3.19
N GLY A 75 -8.99 -10.91 3.53
CA GLY A 75 -9.21 -9.93 4.58
C GLY A 75 -10.45 -9.09 4.33
N LEU A 76 -10.63 -8.64 3.08
CA LEU A 76 -11.82 -7.93 2.62
C LEU A 76 -13.12 -8.68 2.94
N ALA A 77 -13.12 -10.02 2.86
CA ALA A 77 -14.29 -10.83 3.20
C ALA A 77 -14.75 -10.62 4.65
N THR A 78 -13.87 -10.20 5.56
CA THR A 78 -14.15 -10.02 7.00
C THR A 78 -13.92 -8.61 7.55
N GLU A 79 -13.43 -7.67 6.73
CA GLU A 79 -13.25 -6.27 7.08
C GLU A 79 -14.46 -5.63 7.80
N PHE A 80 -14.23 -4.91 8.89
CA PHE A 80 -15.28 -4.34 9.76
C PHE A 80 -16.23 -5.34 10.44
N MET A 81 -16.05 -6.65 10.25
CA MET A 81 -16.81 -7.65 11.00
C MET A 81 -16.20 -7.89 12.38
N THR A 82 -17.05 -8.12 13.39
CA THR A 82 -16.60 -8.73 14.63
C THR A 82 -16.26 -10.21 14.38
N LYS A 83 -15.42 -10.80 15.24
CA LYS A 83 -15.12 -12.26 15.19
C LYS A 83 -16.39 -13.11 15.20
N GLN A 84 -17.41 -12.71 15.97
CA GLN A 84 -18.68 -13.43 16.04
C GLN A 84 -19.45 -13.32 14.72
N THR A 85 -19.49 -12.14 14.10
CA THR A 85 -20.14 -11.95 12.80
C THR A 85 -19.43 -12.74 11.71
N ALA A 86 -18.10 -12.69 11.65
CA ALA A 86 -17.30 -13.48 10.71
C ALA A 86 -17.57 -14.99 10.87
N PHE A 87 -17.59 -15.50 12.12
CA PHE A 87 -17.88 -16.90 12.39
C PHE A 87 -19.30 -17.30 11.99
N ARG A 88 -20.31 -16.44 12.22
CA ARG A 88 -21.69 -16.72 11.78
C ARG A 88 -21.83 -16.80 10.26
N ARG A 89 -20.95 -16.12 9.52
CA ARG A 89 -20.99 -16.07 8.05
C ARG A 89 -20.17 -17.17 7.40
N TYR A 90 -18.97 -17.42 7.91
CA TYR A 90 -17.99 -18.29 7.26
C TYR A 90 -17.65 -19.56 8.07
N GLY A 91 -18.11 -19.65 9.32
CA GLY A 91 -17.84 -20.80 10.20
C GLY A 91 -16.33 -21.03 10.37
N THR A 92 -15.93 -22.29 10.22
CA THR A 92 -14.52 -22.73 10.23
C THR A 92 -13.88 -22.75 8.83
N GLY A 93 -14.55 -22.20 7.82
CA GLY A 93 -13.99 -21.97 6.48
C GLY A 93 -14.30 -23.06 5.44
N PRO A 94 -13.51 -23.09 4.34
CA PRO A 94 -12.75 -21.95 3.80
C PRO A 94 -13.68 -20.93 3.13
N ILE A 95 -13.29 -19.66 3.09
CA ILE A 95 -13.95 -18.68 2.22
C ILE A 95 -13.57 -19.01 0.79
N LYS A 96 -14.54 -19.04 -0.11
CA LYS A 96 -14.30 -19.30 -1.52
C LYS A 96 -13.45 -18.18 -2.12
N PHE A 97 -12.33 -18.57 -2.75
CA PHE A 97 -11.43 -17.67 -3.45
C PHE A 97 -10.98 -18.32 -4.77
N GLY A 98 -11.01 -17.54 -5.85
CA GLY A 98 -10.75 -18.01 -7.22
C GLY A 98 -11.66 -19.16 -7.63
N LYS A 99 -11.07 -20.24 -8.18
CA LYS A 99 -11.77 -21.47 -8.58
C LYS A 99 -11.89 -22.49 -7.42
N GLY A 100 -11.49 -22.12 -6.21
CA GLY A 100 -11.55 -22.99 -5.04
C GLY A 100 -12.98 -23.31 -4.59
N LYS A 101 -13.13 -24.29 -3.70
CA LYS A 101 -14.37 -24.56 -2.98
C LYS A 101 -14.37 -23.79 -1.66
N GLY A 102 -15.55 -23.36 -1.20
CA GLY A 102 -15.69 -22.68 0.09
C GLY A 102 -17.05 -22.03 0.26
N VAL A 103 -17.21 -21.33 1.37
CA VAL A 103 -18.36 -20.47 1.63
C VAL A 103 -18.29 -19.25 0.71
N GLU A 104 -19.40 -18.94 0.03
CA GLU A 104 -19.47 -17.81 -0.89
C GLU A 104 -19.14 -16.48 -0.21
N PHE A 105 -18.54 -15.57 -0.98
CA PHE A 105 -18.18 -14.24 -0.50
C PHE A 105 -19.45 -13.45 -0.13
N TYR A 106 -19.51 -12.97 1.11
CA TYR A 106 -20.67 -12.24 1.61
C TYR A 106 -20.73 -10.84 1.02
N ARG A 107 -21.94 -10.41 0.64
CA ARG A 107 -22.24 -9.16 -0.05
C ARG A 107 -23.01 -8.21 0.86
N ASP A 108 -22.47 -6.99 1.01
CA ASP A 108 -23.05 -5.88 1.77
C ASP A 108 -22.62 -4.54 1.16
N SER A 109 -23.19 -3.44 1.67
CA SER A 109 -22.92 -2.09 1.17
C SER A 109 -21.45 -1.71 1.12
N HIS A 110 -20.60 -2.31 1.96
CA HIS A 110 -19.16 -2.09 1.91
C HIS A 110 -18.52 -2.92 0.79
N ARG A 111 -18.82 -4.22 0.74
CA ARG A 111 -18.19 -5.22 -0.15
C ARG A 111 -18.71 -5.24 -1.58
N ASP A 112 -19.88 -4.69 -1.83
CA ASP A 112 -20.57 -4.77 -3.14
C ASP A 112 -19.83 -4.05 -4.27
N ARG A 113 -18.86 -3.19 -3.95
CA ARG A 113 -18.01 -2.51 -4.94
C ARG A 113 -16.90 -3.40 -5.53
N TRP A 114 -16.56 -4.52 -4.90
CA TRP A 114 -15.50 -5.42 -5.37
C TRP A 114 -16.04 -6.64 -6.11
N LYS A 115 -15.26 -7.25 -7.01
CA LYS A 115 -15.62 -8.54 -7.60
C LYS A 115 -15.31 -9.69 -6.63
N ASP A 116 -15.82 -10.89 -6.92
CA ASP A 116 -15.44 -12.07 -6.14
C ASP A 116 -13.93 -12.31 -6.29
N SER A 117 -13.24 -12.56 -5.18
CA SER A 117 -11.77 -12.76 -5.14
C SER A 117 -10.95 -11.55 -5.60
N ASP A 118 -11.53 -10.35 -5.52
CA ASP A 118 -10.82 -9.09 -5.73
C ASP A 118 -10.05 -8.69 -4.46
N PHE A 119 -9.13 -7.73 -4.61
CA PHE A 119 -8.30 -7.18 -3.53
C PHE A 119 -8.64 -5.70 -3.26
N THR A 120 -8.01 -5.04 -2.31
CA THR A 120 -8.32 -3.64 -1.95
C THR A 120 -7.26 -2.67 -2.48
N ASP A 121 -7.27 -1.44 -1.96
CA ASP A 121 -6.23 -0.45 -2.22
C ASP A 121 -4.86 -0.88 -1.71
N ASP A 122 -4.76 -1.77 -0.72
CA ASP A 122 -3.49 -2.29 -0.23
C ASP A 122 -2.67 -2.91 -1.37
N THR A 123 -3.28 -3.83 -2.13
CA THR A 123 -2.62 -4.46 -3.28
C THR A 123 -2.39 -3.48 -4.43
N ASP A 124 -3.34 -2.58 -4.72
CA ASP A 124 -3.14 -1.57 -5.77
C ASP A 124 -1.94 -0.67 -5.44
N GLN A 125 -1.82 -0.18 -4.20
CA GLN A 125 -0.71 0.68 -3.78
C GLN A 125 0.62 -0.06 -3.80
N GLN A 126 0.67 -1.36 -3.45
CA GLN A 126 1.87 -2.18 -3.64
C GLN A 126 2.29 -2.24 -5.12
N LEU A 127 1.35 -2.41 -6.04
CA LEU A 127 1.64 -2.40 -7.48
C LEU A 127 2.16 -1.03 -7.95
N LEU A 128 1.66 0.08 -7.39
CA LEU A 128 2.18 1.41 -7.69
C LEU A 128 3.63 1.60 -7.22
N ILE A 129 3.97 1.09 -6.04
CA ILE A 129 5.36 1.10 -5.52
C ILE A 129 6.27 0.29 -6.46
N LEU A 130 5.86 -0.92 -6.83
CA LEU A 130 6.62 -1.76 -7.77
C LEU A 130 6.79 -1.07 -9.14
N SER A 131 5.74 -0.44 -9.65
CA SER A 131 5.78 0.31 -10.91
C SER A 131 6.72 1.52 -10.84
N SER A 132 6.80 2.19 -9.69
CA SER A 132 7.78 3.26 -9.46
C SER A 132 9.21 2.72 -9.43
N LEU A 133 9.47 1.68 -8.62
CA LEU A 133 10.79 1.04 -8.54
C LEU A 133 11.28 0.58 -9.93
N LEU A 134 10.38 0.04 -10.76
CA LEU A 134 10.69 -0.31 -12.13
C LEU A 134 11.16 0.86 -12.99
N ALA A 135 10.42 1.96 -12.95
CA ALA A 135 10.74 3.16 -13.73
C ALA A 135 12.12 3.73 -13.32
N HIS A 136 12.48 3.57 -12.05
CA HIS A 136 13.69 4.13 -11.45
C HIS A 136 14.81 3.11 -11.24
N GLY A 137 14.78 1.96 -11.95
CA GLY A 137 15.88 1.00 -11.92
C GLY A 137 16.14 0.35 -10.56
N GLY A 138 15.10 0.22 -9.73
CA GLY A 138 15.15 -0.34 -8.39
C GLY A 138 15.28 0.70 -7.28
N GLU A 139 15.46 1.98 -7.61
CA GLU A 139 15.53 3.06 -6.63
C GLU A 139 14.14 3.60 -6.28
N LEU A 140 13.94 3.91 -5.00
CA LEU A 140 12.68 4.49 -4.53
C LEU A 140 12.64 6.00 -4.83
N ASP A 141 11.80 6.41 -5.76
CA ASP A 141 11.42 7.81 -5.95
C ASP A 141 10.06 8.06 -5.27
N HIS A 142 10.10 8.67 -4.08
CA HIS A 142 8.92 8.98 -3.29
C HIS A 142 7.96 9.95 -4.00
N ARG A 143 8.47 10.84 -4.86
CA ARG A 143 7.65 11.81 -5.59
C ARG A 143 6.94 11.14 -6.76
N ASP A 144 7.64 10.27 -7.50
CA ASP A 144 7.03 9.47 -8.55
C ASP A 144 5.92 8.57 -7.99
N PHE A 145 6.18 7.86 -6.87
CA PHE A 145 5.15 7.10 -6.18
C PHE A 145 3.96 8.00 -5.76
N ALA A 146 4.23 9.17 -5.18
CA ALA A 146 3.18 10.09 -4.76
C ALA A 146 2.25 10.51 -5.91
N LEU A 147 2.83 10.84 -7.08
CA LEU A 147 2.07 11.21 -8.28
C LEU A 147 1.29 10.04 -8.85
N ARG A 148 1.86 8.82 -8.85
CA ARG A 148 1.15 7.59 -9.24
C ARG A 148 -0.05 7.33 -8.33
N LEU A 149 0.11 7.48 -7.02
CA LEU A 149 -0.97 7.33 -6.06
C LEU A 149 -2.08 8.35 -6.29
N LYS A 150 -1.73 9.62 -6.51
CA LYS A 150 -2.70 10.67 -6.86
C LYS A 150 -3.46 10.33 -8.14
N ARG A 151 -2.76 9.90 -9.18
CA ARG A 151 -3.37 9.48 -10.44
C ARG A 151 -4.30 8.29 -10.26
N TRP A 152 -3.89 7.27 -9.50
CA TRP A 152 -4.73 6.12 -9.18
C TRP A 152 -6.05 6.53 -8.54
N THR A 153 -6.10 7.55 -7.66
CA THR A 153 -7.38 7.99 -7.08
C THR A 153 -8.41 8.53 -8.07
N VAL A 154 -7.97 8.91 -9.27
CA VAL A 154 -8.84 9.43 -10.33
C VAL A 154 -9.13 8.35 -11.36
N GLU A 155 -8.11 7.59 -11.75
CA GLU A 155 -8.14 6.68 -12.89
C GLU A 155 -8.31 5.20 -12.50
N GLY A 156 -8.07 4.86 -11.23
CA GLY A 156 -7.94 3.50 -10.77
C GLY A 156 -6.66 2.82 -11.25
N ASN A 157 -6.64 1.49 -11.16
CA ASN A 157 -5.59 0.66 -11.71
C ASN A 157 -5.93 0.33 -13.18
N LEU A 158 -5.34 1.10 -14.09
CA LEU A 158 -5.59 0.98 -15.52
C LEU A 158 -5.11 -0.34 -16.12
N ASP A 159 -4.03 -0.93 -15.59
CA ASP A 159 -3.44 -2.16 -16.13
C ASP A 159 -4.42 -3.35 -16.04
N ILE A 160 -5.32 -3.31 -15.06
CA ILE A 160 -6.34 -4.35 -14.82
C ILE A 160 -7.78 -3.81 -14.90
N GLY A 161 -7.97 -2.55 -15.29
CA GLY A 161 -9.27 -1.91 -15.45
C GLY A 161 -10.10 -1.84 -14.16
N LYS A 162 -9.45 -1.60 -13.02
CA LYS A 162 -10.08 -1.61 -11.70
C LYS A 162 -10.22 -0.18 -11.13
N PRO A 163 -11.40 0.24 -10.65
CA PRO A 163 -11.56 1.55 -10.02
C PRO A 163 -10.85 1.66 -8.66
N PRO A 164 -10.55 2.89 -8.18
CA PRO A 164 -9.81 3.10 -6.94
C PRO A 164 -10.70 2.95 -5.70
N TYR A 165 -10.94 1.72 -5.29
CA TYR A 165 -11.70 1.40 -4.09
C TYR A 165 -10.81 1.21 -2.87
N GLY A 166 -11.36 1.43 -1.68
CA GLY A 166 -10.70 1.09 -0.41
C GLY A 166 -9.97 2.25 0.26
N ILE A 167 -9.74 3.36 -0.45
CA ILE A 167 -8.92 4.46 0.06
C ILE A 167 -9.34 4.94 1.46
N GLY A 168 -8.39 4.86 2.39
CA GLY A 168 -8.58 5.32 3.77
C GLY A 168 -8.71 6.84 3.88
N PHE A 169 -9.42 7.30 4.92
CA PHE A 169 -9.65 8.73 5.19
C PHE A 169 -8.34 9.54 5.29
N THR A 170 -7.34 8.99 5.99
CA THR A 170 -6.03 9.64 6.17
C THR A 170 -5.32 9.85 4.83
N VAL A 171 -5.20 8.78 4.03
CA VAL A 171 -4.58 8.84 2.70
C VAL A 171 -5.33 9.82 1.81
N GLY A 172 -6.67 9.74 1.77
CA GLY A 172 -7.50 10.67 1.01
C GLY A 172 -7.32 12.14 1.44
N SER A 173 -7.12 12.40 2.73
CA SER A 173 -6.87 13.76 3.24
C SER A 173 -5.53 14.31 2.78
N VAL A 174 -4.47 13.49 2.86
CA VAL A 174 -3.12 13.86 2.39
C VAL A 174 -3.12 14.13 0.88
N LEU A 175 -3.78 13.27 0.10
CA LEU A 175 -3.85 13.42 -1.35
C LEU A 175 -4.62 14.67 -1.80
N ASN A 176 -5.55 15.16 -0.98
CA ASN A 176 -6.29 16.39 -1.26
C ASN A 176 -5.60 17.66 -0.78
N HIS A 177 -4.43 17.54 -0.14
CA HIS A 177 -3.64 18.71 0.27
C HIS A 177 -3.13 19.49 -0.95
N PRO A 178 -3.25 20.82 -0.99
CA PRO A 178 -2.87 21.63 -2.16
C PRO A 178 -1.42 21.45 -2.60
N GLU A 179 -0.51 21.22 -1.65
CA GLU A 179 0.92 21.06 -1.94
C GLU A 179 1.33 19.61 -2.22
N TYR A 180 0.41 18.64 -2.21
CA TYR A 180 0.75 17.22 -2.26
C TYR A 180 1.63 16.83 -3.48
N GLU A 181 1.29 17.32 -4.68
CA GLU A 181 2.04 16.99 -5.90
C GLU A 181 3.45 17.60 -5.96
N THR A 182 3.66 18.66 -5.18
CA THR A 182 4.94 19.37 -5.10
C THR A 182 5.79 18.95 -3.90
N ASN A 183 5.15 18.67 -2.76
CA ASN A 183 5.79 18.37 -1.49
C ASN A 183 4.91 17.38 -0.67
N PRO A 184 4.88 16.08 -1.06
CA PRO A 184 4.00 15.09 -0.45
C PRO A 184 4.34 14.83 1.03
N HIS A 185 5.61 14.98 1.43
CA HIS A 185 6.02 14.86 2.82
C HIS A 185 5.46 15.98 3.70
N GLN A 186 5.54 17.23 3.23
CA GLN A 186 4.96 18.36 3.96
C GLN A 186 3.44 18.24 4.04
N ALA A 187 2.78 17.87 2.94
CA ALA A 187 1.34 17.60 2.93
C ALA A 187 0.93 16.54 3.97
N ALA A 188 1.68 15.44 4.07
CA ALA A 188 1.43 14.41 5.07
C ALA A 188 1.64 14.92 6.50
N TRP A 189 2.70 15.69 6.72
CA TRP A 189 3.00 16.32 8.01
C TRP A 189 1.90 17.28 8.46
N ASP A 190 1.46 18.16 7.57
CA ASP A 190 0.44 19.17 7.86
C ASP A 190 -0.90 18.53 8.21
N VAL A 191 -1.31 17.50 7.45
CA VAL A 191 -2.52 16.72 7.76
C VAL A 191 -2.41 16.03 9.10
N TRP A 192 -1.25 15.44 9.42
CA TRP A 192 -1.03 14.80 10.72
C TRP A 192 -1.11 15.81 11.88
N CYS A 193 -0.43 16.97 11.76
CA CYS A 193 -0.48 18.04 12.75
C CYS A 193 -1.89 18.63 12.92
N ALA A 194 -2.62 18.82 11.83
CA ALA A 194 -4.00 19.32 11.86
C ALA A 194 -4.95 18.40 12.62
N ASN A 195 -4.63 17.10 12.69
CA ASN A 195 -5.39 16.11 13.44
C ASN A 195 -4.77 15.82 14.82
N GLY A 196 -4.05 16.77 15.41
CA GLY A 196 -3.48 16.63 16.75
C GLY A 196 -2.45 15.52 16.86
N CYS A 197 -1.76 15.21 15.76
CA CYS A 197 -0.72 14.19 15.69
C CYS A 197 -1.19 12.76 16.07
N ASN A 198 -2.48 12.46 15.92
CA ASN A 198 -3.06 11.16 16.28
C ASN A 198 -3.61 10.35 15.09
N LEU A 199 -3.51 10.90 13.88
CA LEU A 199 -4.07 10.32 12.67
C LEU A 199 -3.09 9.32 12.04
N ALA A 200 -2.89 8.17 12.68
CA ALA A 200 -2.23 7.01 12.07
C ALA A 200 -3.28 6.10 11.41
N ALA A 201 -2.94 5.51 10.27
CA ALA A 201 -3.76 4.44 9.69
C ALA A 201 -3.75 3.21 10.61
N ASN A 202 -4.87 2.47 10.64
CA ASN A 202 -5.03 1.23 11.42
C ASN A 202 -4.48 0.02 10.69
#